data_AF-A0A914E7E8-F1
#
_entry.id   AF-A0A914E7E8-F1
#
_cell.length_a   1.000
_cell.length_b   1.000
_cell.length_c   1.000
_cell.angle_alpha   90.00
_cell.angle_beta   90.00
_cell.angle_gamma   90.00
#
_symmetry.space_group_name_H-M   'P 1'
#
loop_
_entity.id
_entity.type
_entity.pdbx_description
1 polymer ?
#
loop_
_entity_poly.entity_id
_entity_poly.type
_entity_poly.pdbx_seq_one_letter_code
_entity_poly.pdbx_strand_id
1 'polypeptide(L)'
;MVRTYPVMDRYECGSGDFQNLIALNVNCLFCGPIGVAYYNECCKMHDDCYNRQLGKLNCDIQFCCCLTSISMRLQSTYLLCPLNAQTFCNLLNTPAAWDAYTRAGQSSTTK
;
A
#
# COMPACT_ATOMS: atom_id res chain seq x y z
N MET A 1 -18.72 -0.83 -20.87
CA MET A 1 -18.36 -0.63 -19.45
C MET A 1 -17.25 0.40 -19.41
N VAL A 2 -17.51 1.58 -18.84
CA VAL A 2 -16.45 2.58 -18.61
C VAL A 2 -15.74 2.19 -17.32
N ARG A 3 -14.48 1.77 -17.41
CA ARG A 3 -13.65 1.48 -16.23
C ARG A 3 -13.17 2.82 -15.69
N THR A 4 -13.80 3.33 -14.64
CA THR A 4 -13.33 4.49 -13.90
C THR A 4 -12.17 4.06 -13.02
N TYR A 5 -10.98 4.59 -13.27
CA TYR A 5 -9.80 4.39 -12.43
C TYR A 5 -9.70 5.52 -11.41
N PRO A 6 -9.13 5.27 -10.22
CA PRO A 6 -8.91 6.34 -9.26
C PRO A 6 -7.93 7.36 -9.81
N VAL A 7 -8.29 8.65 -9.71
CA VAL A 7 -7.43 9.78 -10.09
C VAL A 7 -6.29 9.85 -9.07
N MET A 8 -5.05 9.86 -9.56
CA MET A 8 -3.85 9.94 -8.72
C MET A 8 -3.29 11.36 -8.70
N ASP A 9 -3.65 12.15 -7.68
CA ASP A 9 -3.10 13.50 -7.48
C ASP A 9 -1.68 13.47 -6.88
N ARG A 10 -1.40 12.48 -6.01
CA ARG A 10 -0.08 12.23 -5.41
C ARG A 10 0.07 10.76 -5.01
N TYR A 11 1.27 10.22 -5.21
CA TYR A 11 1.65 8.87 -4.77
C TYR A 11 2.26 8.90 -3.36
N GLU A 12 1.67 8.13 -2.46
CA GLU A 12 1.94 8.06 -1.02
C GLU A 12 1.84 6.59 -0.59
N CYS A 13 2.97 5.90 -0.64
CA CYS A 13 3.11 4.55 -0.12
C CYS A 13 4.53 4.31 0.38
N GLY A 14 4.69 4.31 1.71
CA GLY A 14 5.98 4.19 2.40
C GLY A 14 6.17 5.28 3.46
N SER A 15 7.14 5.10 4.35
CA SER A 15 7.41 6.01 5.47
C SER A 15 8.34 7.19 5.14
N GLY A 16 8.58 7.48 3.86
CA GLY A 16 9.42 8.60 3.41
C GLY A 16 9.67 8.61 1.90
N ASP A 17 10.30 9.68 1.40
CA ASP A 17 10.45 9.96 -0.04
C ASP A 17 11.14 8.84 -0.83
N PHE A 18 12.20 8.26 -0.26
CA PHE A 18 12.91 7.15 -0.89
C PHE A 18 12.03 5.90 -1.03
N GLN A 19 11.27 5.55 0.01
CA GLN A 19 10.37 4.40 -0.01
C GLN A 19 9.18 4.65 -0.96
N ASN A 20 8.64 5.87 -0.97
CA ASN A 20 7.62 6.30 -1.94
C ASN A 20 8.10 6.13 -3.38
N LEU A 21 9.32 6.57 -3.69
CA LEU A 21 9.89 6.46 -5.02
C LEU A 21 10.07 4.99 -5.44
N ILE A 22 10.60 4.14 -4.55
CA ILE A 22 10.76 2.71 -4.83
C ILE A 22 9.39 2.07 -5.07
N ALA A 23 8.42 2.30 -4.18
CA ALA A 23 7.10 1.73 -4.28
C ALA A 23 6.39 2.15 -5.58
N LEU A 24 6.52 3.41 -5.99
CA LEU A 24 6.00 3.89 -7.28
C LEU A 24 6.60 3.11 -8.46
N ASN A 25 7.94 3.02 -8.52
CA ASN A 25 8.63 2.38 -9.63
C ASN A 25 8.33 0.87 -9.70
N VAL A 26 8.36 0.19 -8.56
CA VAL A 26 8.07 -1.25 -8.45
C VAL A 26 6.61 -1.54 -8.86
N ASN A 27 5.65 -0.74 -8.39
CA ASN A 27 4.24 -0.92 -8.76
C ASN A 27 3.98 -0.59 -10.23
N CYS A 28 4.65 0.42 -10.78
CA CYS A 28 4.56 0.76 -12.20
C CYS A 28 5.08 -0.39 -13.06
N LEU A 29 6.24 -0.95 -12.68
CA LEU A 29 6.86 -2.06 -13.39
C LEU A 29 6.01 -3.34 -13.37
N PHE A 30 5.49 -3.72 -12.20
CA PHE A 30 4.84 -5.02 -12.03
C PHE A 30 3.32 -5.01 -12.17
N CYS A 31 2.66 -3.85 -12.09
CA CYS A 31 1.21 -3.73 -12.09
C CYS A 31 0.66 -2.65 -13.02
N GLY A 32 1.54 -1.85 -13.67
CA GLY A 32 1.17 -0.77 -14.58
C GLY A 32 0.44 0.41 -13.91
N PRO A 33 0.04 1.42 -14.69
CA PRO A 33 -0.55 2.66 -14.16
C PRO A 33 -1.80 2.43 -13.30
N ILE A 34 -2.63 1.47 -13.70
CA ILE A 34 -3.84 1.08 -12.98
C ILE A 34 -3.49 0.49 -11.62
N GLY A 35 -2.50 -0.42 -11.59
CA GLY A 35 -2.02 -1.01 -10.36
C GLY A 35 -1.44 0.02 -9.41
N VAL A 36 -0.65 0.97 -9.93
CA VAL A 36 -0.10 2.07 -9.12
C VAL A 36 -1.21 2.85 -8.42
N ALA A 37 -2.26 3.24 -9.14
CA ALA A 37 -3.37 4.00 -8.58
C ALA A 37 -4.04 3.26 -7.41
N TYR A 38 -4.31 1.96 -7.58
CA TYR A 38 -4.93 1.15 -6.55
C TYR A 38 -4.01 0.83 -5.37
N TYR A 39 -2.73 0.57 -5.60
CA TYR A 39 -1.76 0.37 -4.52
C TYR A 39 -1.69 1.63 -3.66
N ASN A 40 -1.66 2.81 -4.29
CA ASN A 40 -1.68 4.08 -3.58
C ASN A 40 -2.91 4.23 -2.67
N GLU A 41 -4.10 3.86 -3.15
CA GLU A 41 -5.31 3.85 -2.31
C GLU A 41 -5.21 2.88 -1.14
N CYS A 42 -4.72 1.66 -1.36
CA CYS A 42 -4.50 0.70 -0.28
C CYS A 42 -3.51 1.25 0.77
N CYS A 43 -2.43 1.92 0.35
CA CYS A 43 -1.47 2.50 1.28
C CYS A 43 -2.09 3.66 2.08
N LYS A 44 -2.87 4.55 1.45
CA LYS A 44 -3.59 5.61 2.16
C LYS A 44 -4.55 5.08 3.23
N MET A 45 -5.27 4.00 2.94
CA MET A 45 -6.15 3.35 3.93
C MET A 45 -5.35 2.71 5.07
N HIS A 46 -4.19 2.12 4.76
CA HIS A 46 -3.30 1.52 5.76
C HIS A 46 -2.69 2.57 6.69
N ASP A 47 -2.21 3.68 6.12
CA ASP A 47 -1.66 4.80 6.86
C ASP A 47 -2.73 5.46 7.76
N ASP A 48 -3.97 5.64 7.28
CA ASP A 48 -5.08 6.11 8.12
C ASP A 48 -5.39 5.13 9.28
N CYS A 49 -5.37 3.82 9.01
CA CYS A 49 -5.53 2.80 10.03
C CYS A 49 -4.42 2.84 11.09
N TYR A 50 -3.16 3.03 10.65
CA TYR A 50 -2.00 3.22 11.52
C TYR A 50 -2.14 4.51 12.34
N ASN A 51 -2.51 5.65 11.73
CA ASN A 51 -2.69 6.92 12.42
C ASN A 51 -3.77 6.85 13.52
N ARG A 52 -4.85 6.12 13.25
CA ARG A 52 -5.96 5.88 14.20
C ARG A 52 -5.64 4.79 15.24
N GLN A 53 -4.50 4.13 15.13
CA GLN A 53 -4.05 3.07 16.05
C GLN A 53 -5.08 1.94 16.21
N LEU A 54 -5.69 1.49 15.10
CA LEU A 54 -6.73 0.44 15.10
C LEU A 54 -6.17 -1.00 15.26
N GLY A 55 -4.94 -1.12 15.74
CA GLY A 55 -4.21 -2.38 15.89
C GLY A 55 -3.44 -2.77 14.62
N LYS A 56 -2.11 -2.87 14.75
CA LYS A 56 -1.20 -3.16 13.64
C LYS A 56 -1.62 -4.38 12.82
N LEU A 57 -1.85 -5.51 13.48
CA LEU A 57 -2.24 -6.76 12.81
C LEU A 57 -3.53 -6.60 11.98
N ASN A 58 -4.52 -5.91 12.52
CA ASN A 58 -5.78 -5.64 11.82
C ASN A 58 -5.54 -4.76 10.59
N CYS A 59 -4.78 -3.68 10.73
CA CYS A 59 -4.43 -2.80 9.61
C CYS A 59 -3.66 -3.55 8.51
N ASP A 60 -2.68 -4.38 8.89
CA ASP A 60 -1.86 -5.14 7.95
C ASP A 60 -2.67 -6.17 7.17
N ILE A 61 -3.60 -6.87 7.84
CA ILE A 61 -4.52 -7.81 7.18
C ILE A 61 -5.38 -7.08 6.15
N GLN A 62 -5.98 -5.94 6.52
CA GLN A 62 -6.83 -5.17 5.60
C GLN A 62 -6.05 -4.66 4.39
N PHE A 63 -4.84 -4.17 4.60
CA PHE A 63 -3.94 -3.75 3.53
C PHE A 63 -3.63 -4.90 2.58
N CYS A 64 -3.28 -6.07 3.12
CA CYS A 64 -3.00 -7.25 2.31
C CYS A 64 -4.19 -7.76 1.52
N CYS A 65 -5.39 -7.77 2.11
CA CYS A 65 -6.62 -8.06 1.40
C CYS A 65 -6.87 -7.07 0.25
N CYS A 66 -6.63 -5.77 0.48
CA CYS A 66 -6.75 -4.72 -0.54
C CYS A 66 -5.84 -5.01 -1.73
N LEU A 67 -4.53 -5.17 -1.49
CA LEU A 67 -3.54 -5.44 -2.56
C LEU A 67 -3.79 -6.74 -3.30
N THR A 68 -4.12 -7.82 -2.59
CA THR A 68 -4.34 -9.14 -3.19
C THR A 68 -5.57 -9.13 -4.11
N SER A 69 -6.66 -8.50 -3.68
CA SER A 69 -7.89 -8.42 -4.48
C SER A 69 -7.69 -7.69 -5.81
N ILE A 70 -6.88 -6.63 -5.80
CA ILE A 70 -6.60 -5.80 -6.98
C ILE A 70 -5.59 -6.50 -7.88
N SER A 71 -4.49 -7.00 -7.31
CA SER A 71 -3.43 -7.64 -8.08
C SER A 71 -3.89 -8.89 -8.82
N MET A 72 -4.77 -9.71 -8.21
CA MET A 72 -5.41 -10.85 -8.88
C MET A 72 -6.26 -10.41 -10.08
N ARG A 73 -6.97 -9.29 -9.99
CA ARG A 73 -7.76 -8.75 -11.11
C ARG A 73 -6.89 -8.22 -12.26
N LEU A 74 -5.64 -7.89 -11.98
CA LEU A 74 -4.68 -7.38 -12.96
C LEU A 74 -3.77 -8.48 -13.54
N GLN A 75 -3.79 -9.69 -12.97
CA GLN A 75 -2.88 -10.78 -13.33
C GLN A 75 -2.90 -11.15 -14.82
N SER A 76 -4.06 -11.06 -15.48
CA SER A 76 -4.18 -11.38 -16.91
C SER A 76 -3.41 -10.42 -17.83
N THR A 77 -3.12 -9.20 -17.35
CA THR A 77 -2.32 -8.19 -18.06
C THR A 77 -0.91 -8.08 -17.47
N TYR A 78 -0.80 -8.23 -16.15
CA TYR A 78 0.43 -8.04 -15.39
C TYR A 78 0.70 -9.27 -14.52
N LEU A 79 1.38 -10.25 -15.11
CA LEU A 79 1.60 -11.58 -14.52
C LEU A 79 2.24 -11.54 -13.12
N LEU A 80 3.17 -10.60 -12.90
CA LEU A 80 3.91 -10.47 -11.64
C LEU A 80 3.21 -9.59 -10.60
N CYS A 81 2.07 -8.98 -10.92
CA CYS A 81 1.39 -8.09 -9.99
C CYS A 81 0.96 -8.78 -8.67
N PRO A 82 0.47 -10.03 -8.67
CA PRO A 82 0.17 -10.76 -7.44
C PRO A 82 1.41 -11.05 -6.58
N LEU A 83 2.54 -11.37 -7.22
CA LEU A 83 3.81 -11.58 -6.51
C LEU A 83 4.26 -10.27 -5.84
N ASN A 84 4.14 -9.15 -6.54
CA ASN A 84 4.44 -7.84 -5.99
C ASN A 84 3.55 -7.52 -4.76
N ALA A 85 2.24 -7.81 -4.82
CA ALA A 85 1.35 -7.62 -3.68
C ALA A 85 1.81 -8.42 -2.45
N GLN A 86 2.20 -9.68 -2.67
CA GLN A 86 2.73 -10.53 -1.61
C GLN A 86 4.03 -9.97 -1.01
N THR A 87 4.91 -9.39 -1.83
CA THR A 87 6.14 -8.75 -1.34
C THR A 87 5.82 -7.59 -0.40
N PHE A 88 4.87 -6.72 -0.76
CA PHE A 88 4.43 -5.63 0.12
C PHE A 88 3.87 -6.16 1.44
N CYS A 89 3.06 -7.22 1.40
CA CYS A 89 2.56 -7.89 2.60
C CYS A 89 3.66 -8.46 3.51
N ASN A 90 4.68 -9.08 2.92
CA ASN A 90 5.78 -9.67 3.68
C ASN A 90 6.59 -8.60 4.42
N LEU A 91 6.71 -7.39 3.86
CA LEU A 91 7.42 -6.28 4.49
C LEU A 91 6.77 -5.80 5.80
N LEU A 92 5.47 -6.05 5.98
CA LEU A 92 4.75 -5.66 7.19
C LEU A 92 5.16 -6.45 8.44
N ASN A 93 5.84 -7.58 8.27
CA ASN A 93 6.36 -8.38 9.39
C ASN A 93 7.77 -7.98 9.84
N THR A 94 8.32 -6.89 9.29
CA THR A 94 9.67 -6.41 9.63
C THR A 94 9.65 -5.46 10.84
N PRO A 95 10.79 -5.27 11.52
CA PRO A 95 10.91 -4.24 12.57
C PRO A 95 10.54 -2.83 12.07
N ALA A 96 10.92 -2.50 10.83
CA ALA A 96 10.61 -1.20 10.23
C ALA A 96 9.10 -0.92 10.14
N ALA A 97 8.29 -1.95 9.87
CA ALA A 97 6.84 -1.82 9.84
C ALA A 97 6.23 -1.62 11.24
N TRP A 98 6.80 -2.28 12.27
CA TRP A 98 6.43 -2.00 13.66
C TRP A 98 6.78 -0.56 14.06
N ASP A 99 7.97 -0.09 13.72
CA ASP A 99 8.38 1.28 14.02
C ASP A 99 7.47 2.29 13.30
N ALA A 100 7.06 2.00 12.06
CA ALA A 100 6.11 2.84 11.32
C ALA A 100 4.76 2.94 12.04
N TYR A 101 4.20 1.81 12.50
CA TYR A 101 2.96 1.79 13.28
C TYR A 101 3.07 2.61 14.57
N THR A 102 4.16 2.43 15.32
CA THR A 102 4.40 3.15 16.58
C THR A 102 4.56 4.65 16.34
N ARG A 103 5.32 5.06 15.32
CA ARG A 103 5.51 6.49 14.98
C ARG A 103 4.19 7.16 14.57
N ALA A 104 3.34 6.47 13.81
CA ALA A 104 2.03 7.00 13.40
C ALA A 104 1.17 7.37 14.62
N GLY A 105 1.22 6.55 15.69
CA GLY A 105 0.50 6.81 16.95
C GLY A 105 1.06 7.97 17.77
N GLN A 106 2.34 8.30 17.62
CA GLN A 106 2.94 9.47 18.27
C GLN A 106 2.60 10.76 17.53
N SER A 107 2.45 10.69 16.20
CA SER A 107 2.06 11.86 15.39
C SER A 107 0.63 12.32 15.69
N SER A 108 -0.28 11.39 16.03
CA SER A 108 -1.67 11.69 16.36
C SER A 108 -1.88 12.29 17.76
N THR A 109 -0.88 12.27 18.65
CA THR A 109 -0.96 12.88 20.00
C THR A 109 -0.58 14.36 20.05
N THR A 110 -0.13 14.94 18.93
CA THR A 110 0.36 16.32 18.84
C THR A 110 -0.60 17.28 18.11
N LYS A 111 -1.86 16.88 17.90
CA LYS A 111 -2.91 17.72 17.32
C LYS A 111 -3.97 18.09 18.34
#